data_AF-A0A6J5Y965-F1
#
_entry.id   AF-A0A6J5Y965-F1
#
_cell.length_a   1.000
_cell.length_b   1.000
_cell.length_c   1.000
_cell.angle_alpha   90.00
_cell.angle_beta   90.00
_cell.angle_gamma   90.00
#
_symmetry.space_group_name_H-M   'P 1'
#
loop_
_entity.id
_entity.type
_entity.pdbx_description
1 polymer ?
#
loop_
_entity_poly.entity_id
_entity_poly.type
_entity_poly.pdbx_seq_one_letter_code
_entity_poly.pdbx_strand_id
1 'polypeptide(L)'
;MVPPACLLGPPELHLDHPISTIIKPHEENPPLVKGRSFSSKPPVNPCLEFFFEATIYSGKSRENPDEAKAWDHDPLTTLKLIFCLRMAGRPNKEAFYKSLVWLHKNHPLTLALNLKVFVELGWFKDLLEILYRVLQIPIDEAKKEEEERQKLRNSYCYWPRYWSCDWCIDEAKEKEEKEKEEIKPVTDVREVRIARAKSAVDRYQNDPEYRLLHDIVSEVFVEKLTSDLLSLESGEIEKISSVSKLCPSIDSSYDRETLIVKT
;
A
#
# COMPACT_ATOMS: atom_id res chain seq x y z
N MET A 1 27.26 1.25 18.81
CA MET A 1 26.77 1.21 17.41
C MET A 1 25.33 0.75 17.46
N VAL A 2 24.40 1.59 17.00
CA VAL A 2 23.01 1.14 16.76
C VAL A 2 23.09 0.09 15.65
N PRO A 3 22.47 -1.10 15.79
CA PRO A 3 22.43 -2.07 14.70
C PRO A 3 21.84 -1.39 13.46
N PRO A 4 22.33 -1.71 12.25
CA PRO A 4 21.78 -1.14 11.03
C PRO A 4 20.27 -1.43 10.98
N ALA A 5 19.51 -0.46 10.48
CA ALA A 5 18.09 -0.57 10.18
C ALA A 5 17.82 -1.86 9.39
N CYS A 6 17.36 -2.91 10.05
CA CYS A 6 17.09 -4.19 9.42
C CYS A 6 15.57 -4.35 9.29
N LEU A 7 15.12 -4.52 8.05
CA LEU A 7 13.78 -5.07 7.81
C LEU A 7 13.69 -6.39 8.58
N LEU A 8 12.75 -6.43 9.52
CA LEU A 8 12.47 -7.59 10.34
C LEU A 8 11.95 -8.73 9.46
N GLY A 9 11.23 -8.38 8.38
CA GLY A 9 10.55 -9.37 7.54
C GLY A 9 9.17 -9.73 8.11
N PRO A 10 8.53 -10.78 7.59
CA PRO A 10 7.26 -11.27 8.10
C PRO A 10 7.41 -11.85 9.53
N PRO A 11 6.39 -11.69 10.40
CA PRO A 11 6.38 -12.25 11.76
C PRO A 11 6.72 -13.75 11.81
N GLU A 12 6.35 -14.49 10.77
CA GLU A 12 6.53 -15.93 10.65
C GLU A 12 8.01 -16.35 10.60
N LEU A 13 8.91 -15.43 10.23
CA LEU A 13 10.36 -15.69 10.20
C LEU A 13 11.03 -15.52 11.58
N HIS A 14 10.30 -15.07 12.60
CA HIS A 14 10.84 -14.84 13.94
C HIS A 14 10.46 -15.92 14.96
N LEU A 15 9.75 -16.97 14.53
CA LEU A 15 9.31 -18.07 15.38
C LEU A 15 10.36 -19.21 15.46
N ASP A 16 11.47 -18.97 16.15
CA ASP A 16 12.50 -19.98 16.45
C ASP A 16 12.77 -20.03 17.97
N HIS A 17 12.55 -21.06 18.81
CA HIS A 17 12.35 -22.53 18.79
C HIS A 17 11.86 -23.00 20.22
N PRO A 18 11.66 -24.31 20.61
CA PRO A 18 11.68 -25.60 19.87
C PRO A 18 10.52 -26.59 20.23
N ILE A 19 10.05 -27.42 19.28
CA ILE A 19 9.83 -28.87 19.54
C ILE A 19 10.14 -29.66 18.25
N SER A 20 10.93 -30.73 18.43
CA SER A 20 11.24 -31.82 17.50
C SER A 20 12.43 -31.66 16.55
N THR A 21 13.61 -31.83 17.13
CA THR A 21 14.66 -32.72 16.62
C THR A 21 14.09 -34.06 16.13
N ILE A 22 14.79 -34.71 15.19
CA ILE A 22 14.53 -35.99 14.50
C ILE A 22 13.80 -35.71 13.18
N ILE A 23 14.46 -35.46 12.04
CA ILE A 23 15.45 -36.30 11.34
C ILE A 23 16.36 -35.38 10.50
N LYS A 24 17.68 -35.49 10.65
CA LYS A 24 18.62 -35.17 9.55
C LYS A 24 18.83 -36.44 8.72
N PRO A 25 19.09 -36.31 7.41
CA PRO A 25 20.37 -36.80 6.96
C PRO A 25 21.16 -35.77 6.16
N HIS A 26 22.45 -36.04 6.19
CA HIS A 26 23.61 -35.31 5.73
C HIS A 26 23.87 -35.54 4.23
N GLU A 27 24.48 -34.54 3.59
CA GLU A 27 25.33 -34.53 2.38
C GLU A 27 25.00 -35.37 1.14
N GLU A 28 25.01 -34.71 -0.04
CA GLU A 28 26.11 -34.84 -1.03
C GLU A 28 25.88 -33.89 -2.22
N ASN A 29 26.98 -33.32 -2.73
CA ASN A 29 27.04 -32.54 -3.99
C ASN A 29 27.77 -33.39 -5.06
N PRO A 30 27.67 -33.08 -6.37
CA PRO A 30 26.84 -33.82 -7.36
C PRO A 30 27.67 -34.67 -8.36
N PRO A 31 27.04 -35.48 -9.23
CA PRO A 31 27.70 -35.94 -10.45
C PRO A 31 27.31 -35.09 -11.67
N LEU A 32 28.35 -34.72 -12.40
CA LEU A 32 28.30 -34.20 -13.77
C LEU A 32 27.52 -35.13 -14.70
N VAL A 33 26.45 -34.63 -15.34
CA VAL A 33 25.84 -35.27 -16.51
C VAL A 33 25.86 -34.31 -17.69
N LYS A 34 26.61 -34.71 -18.72
CA LYS A 34 26.64 -34.11 -20.04
C LYS A 34 25.33 -34.37 -20.80
N GLY A 35 24.86 -33.33 -21.49
CA GLY A 35 24.19 -33.46 -22.78
C GLY A 35 22.67 -33.61 -22.77
N ARG A 36 21.95 -32.48 -22.76
CA ARG A 36 20.66 -32.36 -23.45
C ARG A 36 20.39 -30.90 -23.79
N SER A 37 20.50 -30.58 -25.08
CA SER A 37 19.96 -29.35 -25.63
C SER A 37 18.46 -29.49 -25.80
N PHE A 38 17.69 -28.81 -24.95
CA PHE A 38 16.35 -28.35 -25.29
C PHE A 38 16.19 -26.94 -24.75
N SER A 39 15.72 -26.04 -25.62
CA SER A 39 15.41 -24.65 -25.33
C SER A 39 14.51 -24.52 -24.10
N SER A 40 14.98 -23.85 -23.06
CA SER A 40 14.13 -23.28 -22.01
C SER A 40 14.87 -22.09 -21.41
N LYS A 41 14.24 -20.91 -21.43
CA LYS A 41 14.69 -19.77 -20.61
C LYS A 41 14.89 -20.28 -19.18
N PRO A 42 15.96 -19.86 -18.46
CA PRO A 42 16.11 -20.25 -17.06
C PRO A 42 14.84 -19.84 -16.29
N PRO A 43 14.41 -20.59 -15.26
CA PRO A 43 13.30 -20.16 -14.41
C PRO A 43 13.66 -18.78 -13.88
N VAL A 44 12.95 -17.76 -14.35
CA VAL A 44 13.22 -16.39 -13.96
C VAL A 44 12.73 -16.28 -12.52
N ASN A 45 13.60 -15.83 -11.62
CA ASN A 45 13.26 -15.66 -10.22
C ASN A 45 12.06 -14.70 -10.10
N PRO A 46 10.92 -15.11 -9.50
CA PRO A 46 9.71 -14.29 -9.41
C PRO A 46 9.93 -12.93 -8.74
N CYS A 47 10.83 -12.85 -7.75
CA CYS A 47 11.20 -11.59 -7.10
C CYS A 47 11.91 -10.63 -8.08
N LEU A 48 12.77 -11.17 -8.95
CA LEU A 48 13.43 -10.36 -9.98
C LEU A 48 12.46 -9.91 -11.07
N GLU A 49 11.54 -10.78 -11.50
CA GLU A 49 10.47 -10.40 -12.43
C GLU A 49 9.64 -9.25 -11.87
N PHE A 50 9.15 -9.40 -10.63
CA PHE A 50 8.45 -8.34 -9.91
C PHE A 50 9.23 -7.02 -9.93
N PHE A 51 10.52 -7.04 -9.57
CA PHE A 51 11.33 -5.83 -9.50
C PHE A 51 11.53 -5.18 -10.87
N PHE A 52 11.80 -5.96 -11.92
CA PHE A 52 11.94 -5.44 -13.28
C PHE A 52 10.62 -4.91 -13.84
N GLU A 53 9.51 -5.59 -13.57
CA GLU A 53 8.16 -5.14 -13.95
C GLU A 53 7.83 -3.79 -13.31
N ALA A 54 8.01 -3.72 -12.00
CA ALA A 54 7.78 -2.51 -11.22
C ALA A 54 8.69 -1.35 -11.64
N THR A 55 9.93 -1.61 -12.07
CA THR A 55 10.88 -0.54 -12.44
C THR A 55 10.81 -0.11 -13.91
N ILE A 56 10.46 -1.01 -14.84
CA ILE A 56 10.54 -0.76 -16.29
C ILE A 56 9.16 -0.46 -16.90
N TYR A 57 8.07 -1.07 -16.42
CA TYR A 57 6.77 -1.05 -17.10
C TYR A 57 5.73 -0.08 -16.50
N SER A 58 6.18 0.78 -15.58
CA SER A 58 5.41 1.78 -14.80
C SER A 58 4.38 2.65 -15.54
N GLY A 59 4.31 2.64 -16.87
CA GLY A 59 3.41 3.51 -17.64
C GLY A 59 2.44 2.83 -18.60
N LYS A 60 2.56 1.53 -18.90
CA LYS A 60 1.81 0.92 -20.03
C LYS A 60 1.36 -0.54 -19.87
N SER A 61 1.82 -1.28 -18.87
CA SER A 61 1.30 -2.64 -18.65
C SER A 61 -0.08 -2.59 -18.01
N ARG A 62 -1.04 -3.35 -18.57
CA ARG A 62 -2.37 -3.58 -17.99
C ARG A 62 -2.33 -4.58 -16.83
N GLU A 63 -1.20 -5.24 -16.64
CA GLU A 63 -0.98 -6.24 -15.60
C GLU A 63 -0.15 -5.57 -14.51
N ASN A 64 -0.72 -5.51 -13.30
CA ASN A 64 0.03 -5.08 -12.12
C ASN A 64 1.16 -6.09 -11.86
N PRO A 65 2.32 -5.64 -11.37
CA PRO A 65 3.39 -6.56 -10.99
C PRO A 65 2.84 -7.58 -9.99
N ASP A 66 3.26 -8.84 -10.12
CA ASP A 66 2.67 -9.93 -9.31
C ASP A 66 3.37 -10.04 -7.95
N GLU A 67 2.99 -9.17 -7.01
CA GLU A 67 3.53 -9.19 -5.65
C GLU A 67 3.32 -10.55 -4.96
N ALA A 68 2.20 -11.23 -5.24
CA ALA A 68 1.86 -12.51 -4.62
C ALA A 68 2.85 -13.62 -5.02
N LYS A 69 3.17 -13.76 -6.31
CA LYS A 69 4.16 -14.76 -6.76
C LYS A 69 5.54 -14.52 -6.19
N ALA A 70 5.96 -13.26 -6.11
CA ALA A 70 7.25 -12.91 -5.50
C ALA A 70 7.26 -13.23 -4.00
N TRP A 71 6.18 -12.87 -3.31
CA TRP A 71 6.03 -13.11 -1.88
C TRP A 71 6.03 -14.59 -1.54
N ASP A 72 5.27 -15.41 -2.27
CA ASP A 72 5.23 -16.87 -2.07
C ASP A 72 6.59 -17.54 -2.30
N HIS A 73 7.44 -16.95 -3.15
CA HIS A 73 8.78 -17.44 -3.42
C HIS A 73 9.78 -17.09 -2.31
N ASP A 74 9.88 -15.80 -1.96
CA ASP A 74 10.74 -15.30 -0.88
C ASP A 74 10.17 -13.99 -0.32
N PRO A 75 9.44 -14.04 0.82
CA PRO A 75 8.84 -12.86 1.43
C PRO A 75 9.84 -11.78 1.83
N LEU A 76 11.00 -12.18 2.36
CA LEU A 76 12.01 -11.25 2.87
C LEU A 76 12.71 -10.53 1.72
N THR A 77 13.05 -11.26 0.66
CA THR A 77 13.62 -10.65 -0.56
C THR A 77 12.58 -9.76 -1.24
N THR A 78 11.32 -10.17 -1.31
CA THR A 78 10.24 -9.35 -1.86
C THR A 78 10.07 -8.05 -1.09
N LEU A 79 10.06 -8.10 0.25
CA LEU A 79 10.00 -6.90 1.09
C LEU A 79 11.19 -5.96 0.84
N LYS A 80 12.42 -6.51 0.75
CA LYS A 80 13.62 -5.72 0.42
C LYS A 80 13.48 -5.04 -0.94
N LEU A 81 12.97 -5.76 -1.95
CA LEU A 81 12.79 -5.23 -3.30
C LEU A 81 11.72 -4.13 -3.34
N ILE A 82 10.62 -4.28 -2.59
CA ILE A 82 9.61 -3.21 -2.43
C ILE A 82 10.28 -1.93 -1.92
N PHE A 83 11.11 -2.02 -0.86
CA PHE A 83 11.84 -0.86 -0.34
C PHE A 83 12.88 -0.32 -1.34
N CYS A 84 13.51 -1.17 -2.13
CA CYS A 84 14.41 -0.75 -3.20
C CYS A 84 13.71 0.11 -4.28
N LEU A 85 12.39 -0.06 -4.52
CA LEU A 85 11.64 0.79 -5.45
C LEU A 85 11.67 2.27 -5.05
N ARG A 86 11.83 2.56 -3.75
CA ARG A 86 11.95 3.92 -3.21
C ARG A 86 13.36 4.50 -3.34
N MET A 87 14.38 3.65 -3.27
CA MET A 87 15.80 4.04 -3.23
C MET A 87 16.49 4.03 -4.60
N ALA A 88 16.02 3.23 -5.56
CA ALA A 88 16.65 3.13 -6.88
C ALA A 88 16.59 4.47 -7.65
N GLY A 89 17.66 4.79 -8.39
CA GLY A 89 17.94 6.12 -8.99
C GLY A 89 16.87 6.75 -9.89
N ARG A 90 15.79 6.02 -10.20
CA ARG A 90 14.48 6.59 -10.59
C ARG A 90 13.40 5.98 -9.70
N PRO A 91 13.03 6.66 -8.60
CA PRO A 91 12.07 6.09 -7.66
C PRO A 91 10.72 5.95 -8.35
N ASN A 92 10.25 4.71 -8.50
CA ASN A 92 8.87 4.48 -8.91
C ASN A 92 7.97 4.59 -7.69
N LYS A 93 7.63 5.83 -7.33
CA LYS A 93 6.79 6.12 -6.17
C LYS A 93 5.44 5.42 -6.25
N GLU A 94 4.86 5.32 -7.45
CA GLU A 94 3.55 4.71 -7.61
C GLU A 94 3.61 3.20 -7.41
N ALA A 95 4.59 2.50 -7.99
CA ALA A 95 4.79 1.08 -7.71
C ALA A 95 5.10 0.82 -6.24
N PHE A 96 5.95 1.65 -5.62
CA PHE A 96 6.25 1.56 -4.18
C PHE A 96 4.98 1.63 -3.33
N TYR A 97 4.15 2.66 -3.50
CA TYR A 97 2.94 2.78 -2.70
C TYR A 97 1.89 1.73 -3.04
N LYS A 98 1.80 1.29 -4.30
CA LYS A 98 0.92 0.17 -4.68
C LYS A 98 1.32 -1.13 -3.97
N SER A 99 2.61 -1.48 -3.97
CA SER A 99 3.08 -2.68 -3.30
C SER A 99 2.97 -2.57 -1.78
N LEU A 100 3.08 -1.38 -1.19
CA LEU A 100 2.79 -1.17 0.24
C LEU A 100 1.31 -1.30 0.57
N VAL A 101 0.42 -0.82 -0.29
CA VAL A 101 -1.04 -1.03 -0.14
C VAL A 101 -1.37 -2.52 -0.28
N TRP A 102 -0.75 -3.22 -1.23
CA TRP A 102 -0.87 -4.67 -1.34
C TRP A 102 -0.37 -5.38 -0.07
N LEU A 103 0.77 -4.94 0.48
CA LEU A 103 1.32 -5.50 1.71
C LEU A 103 0.38 -5.26 2.90
N HIS A 104 -0.23 -4.08 3.01
CA HIS A 104 -1.23 -3.82 4.04
C HIS A 104 -2.43 -4.78 3.94
N LYS A 105 -2.96 -5.00 2.73
CA LYS A 105 -4.12 -5.87 2.50
C LYS A 105 -3.87 -7.35 2.79
N ASN A 106 -2.66 -7.84 2.51
CA ASN A 106 -2.34 -9.27 2.60
C ASN A 106 -1.51 -9.64 3.85
N HIS A 107 -0.67 -8.71 4.31
CA HIS A 107 0.29 -8.90 5.40
C HIS A 107 0.37 -7.65 6.30
N PRO A 108 -0.74 -7.22 6.94
CA PRO A 108 -0.82 -5.96 7.69
C PRO A 108 0.20 -5.88 8.84
N LEU A 109 0.43 -7.00 9.53
CA LEU A 109 1.43 -7.10 10.61
C LEU A 109 2.85 -6.86 10.10
N THR A 110 3.19 -7.42 8.94
CA THR A 110 4.52 -7.24 8.34
C THR A 110 4.76 -5.79 8.00
N LEU A 111 3.77 -5.10 7.41
CA LEU A 111 3.90 -3.67 7.15
C LEU A 111 4.10 -2.90 8.46
N ALA A 112 3.23 -3.12 9.45
CA ALA A 112 3.25 -2.41 10.72
C ALA A 112 4.60 -2.56 11.46
N LEU A 113 5.12 -3.78 11.60
CA LEU A 113 6.38 -4.05 12.30
C LEU A 113 7.60 -3.42 11.61
N ASN A 114 7.56 -3.30 10.29
CA ASN A 114 8.66 -2.74 9.50
C ASN A 114 8.58 -1.21 9.36
N LEU A 115 7.55 -0.55 9.91
CA LEU A 115 7.44 0.92 9.87
C LEU A 115 8.56 1.65 10.61
N LYS A 116 9.19 1.02 11.62
CA LYS A 116 10.35 1.62 12.32
C LYS A 116 11.52 1.92 11.37
N VAL A 117 11.70 1.12 10.32
CA VAL A 117 12.74 1.34 9.29
C VAL A 117 12.51 2.66 8.53
N PHE A 118 11.26 3.09 8.35
CA PHE A 118 10.98 4.39 7.72
C PHE A 118 11.52 5.55 8.55
N VAL A 119 11.48 5.44 9.88
CA VAL A 119 11.98 6.46 10.81
C VAL A 119 13.49 6.59 10.71
N GLU A 120 14.17 5.45 10.71
CA GLU A 120 15.63 5.38 10.62
C GLU A 120 16.13 5.94 9.29
N LEU A 121 15.34 5.79 8.22
CA LEU A 121 15.62 6.35 6.89
C LEU A 121 15.08 7.79 6.71
N GLY A 122 14.39 8.36 7.71
CA GLY A 122 13.82 9.70 7.67
C GLY A 122 12.61 9.86 6.73
N TRP A 123 11.94 8.77 6.37
CA TRP A 123 10.82 8.70 5.43
C TRP A 123 9.47 9.02 6.09
N PHE A 124 9.42 10.02 6.96
CA PHE A 124 8.19 10.39 7.70
C PHE A 124 7.02 10.76 6.80
N LYS A 125 7.28 11.39 5.65
CA LYS A 125 6.23 11.71 4.67
C LYS A 125 5.62 10.43 4.08
N ASP A 126 6.43 9.40 3.86
CA ASP A 126 5.97 8.14 3.32
C ASP A 126 5.03 7.43 4.33
N LEU A 127 5.26 7.57 5.65
CA LEU A 127 4.33 7.06 6.69
C LEU A 127 2.92 7.67 6.57
N LEU A 128 2.83 8.99 6.43
CA LEU A 128 1.55 9.69 6.27
C LEU A 128 0.87 9.35 4.94
N GLU A 129 1.67 9.21 3.88
CA GLU A 129 1.17 8.85 2.55
C GLU A 129 0.59 7.43 2.52
N ILE A 130 1.19 6.48 3.23
CA ILE A 130 0.67 5.10 3.35
C ILE A 130 -0.71 5.12 4.04
N LEU A 131 -0.85 5.82 5.17
CA LEU A 131 -2.15 5.96 5.85
C LEU A 131 -3.20 6.55 4.93
N TYR A 132 -2.84 7.62 4.20
CA TYR A 132 -3.73 8.29 3.27
C TYR A 132 -4.17 7.38 2.11
N ARG A 133 -3.25 6.57 1.57
CA ARG A 133 -3.57 5.64 0.47
C ARG A 133 -4.40 4.46 0.94
N VAL A 134 -4.10 3.92 2.12
CA VAL A 134 -4.91 2.86 2.73
C VAL A 134 -6.34 3.37 2.95
N LEU A 135 -6.51 4.60 3.43
CA LEU A 135 -7.83 5.21 3.63
C LEU A 135 -8.62 5.37 2.32
N GLN A 136 -7.94 5.61 1.20
CA GLN A 136 -8.57 5.79 -0.11
C GLN A 136 -9.01 4.48 -0.78
N ILE A 137 -8.51 3.32 -0.35
CA ILE A 137 -8.82 2.02 -0.98
C ILE A 137 -10.33 1.86 -1.25
N PRO A 138 -11.24 2.01 -0.26
CA PRO A 138 -12.67 1.76 -0.49
C PRO A 138 -13.29 2.81 -1.41
N ILE A 139 -12.79 4.05 -1.37
CA ILE A 139 -13.26 5.15 -2.21
C ILE A 139 -12.90 4.88 -3.67
N ASP A 140 -11.69 4.40 -3.92
CA ASP A 140 -11.21 4.09 -5.26
C ASP A 140 -11.84 2.81 -5.82
N GLU A 141 -12.13 1.82 -4.96
CA GLU A 141 -12.90 0.63 -5.31
C GLU A 141 -14.34 0.99 -5.69
N ALA A 142 -15.03 1.78 -4.87
CA ALA A 142 -16.39 2.24 -5.17
C ALA A 142 -16.47 3.06 -6.47
N LYS A 143 -15.49 3.91 -6.74
CA LYS A 143 -15.41 4.66 -8.02
C LYS A 143 -15.24 3.73 -9.22
N LYS A 144 -14.36 2.72 -9.11
CA LYS A 144 -14.15 1.74 -10.19
C LYS A 144 -15.40 0.93 -10.46
N GLU A 145 -16.07 0.46 -9.42
CA GLU A 145 -17.33 -0.26 -9.54
C GLU A 145 -18.39 0.59 -10.25
N GLU A 146 -18.49 1.88 -9.90
CA GLU A 146 -19.43 2.78 -10.55
C GLU A 146 -19.07 3.07 -12.02
N GLU A 147 -17.79 3.25 -12.33
CA GLU A 147 -17.32 3.37 -13.72
C GLU A 147 -17.63 2.11 -14.55
N GLU A 148 -17.46 0.92 -13.97
CA GLU A 148 -17.82 -0.34 -14.63
C GLU A 148 -19.33 -0.48 -14.81
N ARG A 149 -20.12 -0.12 -13.79
CA ARG A 149 -21.58 -0.08 -13.86
C ARG A 149 -22.04 0.87 -14.97
N GLN A 150 -21.40 2.03 -15.10
CA GLN A 150 -21.69 3.01 -16.14
C GLN A 150 -21.26 2.51 -17.52
N LYS A 151 -20.11 1.84 -17.65
CA LYS A 151 -19.70 1.20 -18.92
C LYS A 151 -20.71 0.14 -19.34
N LEU A 152 -21.18 -0.67 -18.39
CA LEU A 152 -22.17 -1.70 -18.63
C LEU A 152 -23.53 -1.07 -19.02
N ARG A 153 -23.97 -0.03 -18.31
CA ARG A 153 -25.17 0.77 -18.64
C ARG A 153 -25.08 1.33 -20.07
N ASN A 154 -23.97 1.99 -20.41
CA ASN A 154 -23.71 2.53 -21.74
C ASN A 154 -23.62 1.43 -22.81
N SER A 155 -23.14 0.23 -22.46
CA SER A 155 -23.09 -0.94 -23.34
C SER A 155 -24.49 -1.51 -23.63
N TYR A 156 -25.37 -1.55 -22.63
CA TYR A 156 -26.77 -1.96 -22.79
C TYR A 156 -27.61 -0.94 -23.58
N CYS A 157 -27.20 0.33 -23.63
CA CYS A 157 -27.81 1.34 -24.49
C CYS A 157 -27.44 1.19 -25.99
N TYR A 158 -26.51 0.30 -26.36
CA TYR A 158 -25.98 0.20 -27.73
C TYR A 158 -26.56 -0.92 -28.60
N TRP A 159 -27.45 -1.79 -28.08
CA TRP A 159 -28.20 -2.78 -28.88
C TRP A 159 -29.56 -3.11 -28.23
N PRO A 160 -30.68 -3.30 -28.97
CA PRO A 160 -30.81 -3.48 -30.42
C PRO A 160 -31.74 -2.49 -31.14
N ARG A 161 -31.37 -2.23 -32.40
CA ARG A 161 -32.13 -1.56 -33.48
C ARG A 161 -33.46 -2.26 -33.88
N TYR A 162 -34.05 -3.08 -33.01
CA TYR A 162 -35.27 -3.86 -33.31
C TYR A 162 -36.33 -3.87 -32.18
N TRP A 163 -36.19 -3.05 -31.13
CA TRP A 163 -37.29 -2.83 -30.18
C TRP A 163 -37.30 -1.40 -29.61
N SER A 164 -37.17 -0.40 -30.49
CA SER A 164 -37.41 1.00 -30.10
C SER A 164 -38.91 1.27 -30.03
N CYS A 165 -39.52 1.09 -28.86
CA CYS A 165 -40.66 1.92 -28.49
C CYS A 165 -40.07 3.19 -27.87
N ASP A 166 -40.30 4.35 -28.49
CA ASP A 166 -39.79 5.65 -28.02
C ASP A 166 -40.11 5.91 -26.54
N TRP A 167 -41.23 5.39 -26.05
CA TRP A 167 -41.65 5.47 -24.65
C TRP A 167 -40.60 4.90 -23.66
N CYS A 168 -39.99 3.74 -23.96
CA CYS A 168 -39.06 3.10 -23.02
C CYS A 168 -37.72 3.87 -22.89
N ILE A 169 -37.36 4.67 -23.90
CA ILE A 169 -36.13 5.47 -23.91
C ILE A 169 -36.31 6.73 -23.08
N ASP A 170 -37.47 7.37 -23.18
CA ASP A 170 -37.76 8.60 -22.43
C ASP A 170 -37.89 8.33 -20.94
N GLU A 171 -38.53 7.22 -20.54
CA GLU A 171 -38.65 6.83 -19.12
C GLU A 171 -37.29 6.44 -18.50
N ALA A 172 -36.39 5.84 -19.28
CA ALA A 172 -35.03 5.52 -18.85
C ALA A 172 -34.16 6.79 -18.71
N LYS A 173 -34.29 7.74 -19.64
CA LYS A 173 -33.60 9.04 -19.57
C LYS A 173 -34.09 9.89 -18.41
N GLU A 174 -35.41 9.90 -18.15
CA GLU A 174 -35.99 10.66 -17.05
C GLU A 174 -35.60 10.09 -15.67
N LYS A 175 -35.45 8.75 -15.58
CA LYS A 175 -34.86 8.11 -14.39
C LYS A 175 -33.38 8.42 -14.23
N GLU A 176 -32.62 8.45 -15.33
CA GLU A 176 -31.19 8.77 -15.31
C GLU A 176 -30.94 10.26 -14.97
N GLU A 177 -31.80 11.18 -15.44
CA GLU A 177 -31.76 12.60 -15.03
C GLU A 177 -32.09 12.78 -13.56
N LYS A 178 -33.11 12.08 -13.04
CA LYS A 178 -33.44 12.11 -11.59
C LYS A 178 -32.31 11.52 -10.73
N GLU A 179 -31.69 10.43 -11.17
CA GLU A 179 -30.57 9.78 -10.48
C GLU A 179 -29.30 10.67 -10.52
N LYS A 180 -29.06 11.40 -11.62
CA LYS A 180 -27.97 12.41 -11.73
C LYS A 180 -28.24 13.70 -10.97
N GLU A 181 -29.49 14.10 -10.78
CA GLU A 181 -29.86 15.23 -9.92
C GLU A 181 -29.72 14.90 -8.42
N GLU A 182 -29.93 13.64 -8.02
CA GLU A 182 -29.65 13.16 -6.66
C GLU A 182 -28.15 13.00 -6.40
N ILE A 183 -27.37 12.50 -7.37
CA ILE A 183 -25.92 12.37 -7.28
C ILE A 183 -25.27 13.66 -7.83
N LYS A 184 -25.44 14.77 -7.13
CA LYS A 184 -24.62 15.96 -7.42
C LYS A 184 -23.16 15.60 -7.14
N PRO A 185 -22.23 15.74 -8.10
CA PRO A 185 -20.83 15.55 -7.81
C PRO A 185 -20.44 16.54 -6.72
N VAL A 186 -19.97 16.02 -5.59
CA VAL A 186 -19.45 16.80 -4.47
C VAL A 186 -18.26 17.62 -5.01
N THR A 187 -18.56 18.84 -5.45
CA THR A 187 -17.62 19.78 -6.07
C THR A 187 -16.97 20.68 -5.02
N ASP A 188 -17.52 20.70 -3.80
CA ASP A 188 -16.89 21.38 -2.68
C ASP A 188 -15.77 20.50 -2.08
N VAL A 189 -14.53 20.96 -2.26
CA VAL A 189 -13.32 20.38 -1.66
C VAL A 189 -13.49 20.17 -0.15
N ARG A 190 -14.31 20.98 0.53
CA ARG A 190 -14.61 20.86 1.95
C ARG A 190 -15.46 19.63 2.26
N GLU A 191 -16.48 19.35 1.46
CA GLU A 191 -17.35 18.19 1.66
C GLU A 191 -16.59 16.89 1.41
N VAL A 192 -15.73 16.84 0.37
CA VAL A 192 -14.83 15.70 0.13
C VAL A 192 -13.93 15.44 1.35
N ARG A 193 -13.35 16.50 1.92
CA ARG A 193 -12.51 16.40 3.12
C ARG A 193 -13.29 15.90 4.34
N ILE A 194 -14.50 16.40 4.56
CA ILE A 194 -15.37 15.95 5.65
C ILE A 194 -15.74 14.48 5.48
N ALA A 195 -16.08 14.04 4.26
CA ALA A 195 -16.37 12.65 3.97
C ALA A 195 -15.17 11.74 4.25
N ARG A 196 -13.97 12.16 3.87
CA ARG A 196 -12.71 11.44 4.18
C ARG A 196 -12.46 11.35 5.67
N ALA A 197 -12.58 12.45 6.40
CA ALA A 197 -12.40 12.47 7.84
C ALA A 197 -13.40 11.54 8.55
N LYS A 198 -14.68 11.53 8.12
CA LYS A 198 -15.69 10.60 8.63
C LYS A 198 -15.32 9.15 8.34
N SER A 199 -14.85 8.85 7.13
CA SER A 199 -14.37 7.52 6.74
C SER A 199 -13.18 7.07 7.60
N ALA A 200 -12.25 7.98 7.91
CA ALA A 200 -11.12 7.68 8.78
C ALA A 200 -11.57 7.30 10.20
N VAL A 201 -12.52 8.04 10.78
CA VAL A 201 -13.10 7.72 12.09
C VAL A 201 -13.80 6.37 12.07
N ASP A 202 -14.63 6.12 11.06
CA ASP A 202 -15.36 4.87 10.92
C ASP A 202 -14.41 3.67 10.80
N ARG A 203 -13.37 3.76 9.97
CA ARG A 203 -12.36 2.70 9.86
C ARG A 203 -11.56 2.54 11.13
N TYR A 204 -11.17 3.61 11.82
CA TYR A 204 -10.46 3.47 13.08
C TYR A 204 -11.28 2.67 14.12
N GLN A 205 -12.60 2.85 14.13
CA GLN A 205 -13.50 2.13 15.02
C GLN A 205 -13.72 0.67 14.58
N ASN A 206 -13.96 0.45 13.28
CA ASN A 206 -14.49 -0.81 12.77
C ASN A 206 -13.45 -1.72 12.08
N ASP A 207 -12.29 -1.18 11.69
CA ASP A 207 -11.24 -1.88 10.95
C ASP A 207 -9.98 -2.03 11.82
N PRO A 208 -9.71 -3.25 12.35
CA PRO A 208 -8.57 -3.49 13.23
C PRO A 208 -7.21 -3.34 12.52
N GLU A 209 -7.13 -3.60 11.21
CA GLU A 209 -5.88 -3.51 10.46
C GLU A 209 -5.52 -2.05 10.20
N TYR A 210 -6.53 -1.22 9.85
CA TYR A 210 -6.35 0.22 9.74
C TYR A 210 -6.00 0.85 11.09
N ARG A 211 -6.70 0.48 12.16
CA ARG A 211 -6.41 0.97 13.51
C ARG A 211 -4.98 0.64 13.93
N LEU A 212 -4.53 -0.61 13.72
CA LEU A 212 -3.14 -0.99 14.02
C LEU A 212 -2.14 -0.12 13.26
N LEU A 213 -2.35 0.06 11.96
CA LEU A 213 -1.47 0.89 11.13
C LEU A 213 -1.45 2.34 11.65
N HIS A 214 -2.62 2.89 11.98
CA HIS A 214 -2.77 4.23 12.52
C HIS A 214 -2.03 4.40 13.84
N ASP A 215 -2.22 3.47 14.79
CA ASP A 215 -1.60 3.50 16.11
C ASP A 215 -0.07 3.42 16.00
N ILE A 216 0.46 2.51 15.19
CA ILE A 216 1.91 2.35 15.01
C ILE A 216 2.54 3.59 14.38
N VAL A 217 1.90 4.20 13.37
CA VAL A 217 2.43 5.45 12.79
C VAL A 217 2.43 6.55 13.84
N SER A 218 1.35 6.68 14.63
CA SER A 218 1.24 7.67 15.69
C SER A 218 2.33 7.48 16.77
N GLU A 219 2.51 6.24 17.23
CA GLU A 219 3.54 5.85 18.20
C GLU A 219 4.94 6.21 17.69
N VAL A 220 5.23 5.92 16.43
CA VAL A 220 6.50 6.28 15.78
C VAL A 220 6.78 7.79 15.81
N PHE A 221 5.77 8.62 15.53
CA PHE A 221 5.92 10.08 15.61
C PHE A 221 6.16 10.54 17.05
N VAL A 222 5.42 9.97 18.01
CA VAL A 222 5.56 10.27 19.43
C VAL A 222 6.96 9.90 19.94
N GLU A 223 7.40 8.65 19.72
CA GLU A 223 8.74 8.17 20.10
C GLU A 223 9.82 9.13 19.59
N LYS A 224 9.71 9.55 18.32
CA LYS A 224 10.73 10.40 17.70
C LYS A 224 10.69 11.85 18.20
N LEU A 225 9.50 12.42 18.41
CA LEU A 225 9.35 13.75 18.99
C LEU A 225 9.85 13.81 20.43
N THR A 226 9.55 12.79 21.25
CA THR A 226 10.08 12.67 22.61
C THR A 226 11.59 12.57 22.61
N SER A 227 12.17 11.77 21.72
CA SER A 227 13.63 11.70 21.57
C SER A 227 14.24 13.05 21.18
N ASP A 228 13.62 13.78 20.25
CA ASP A 228 14.12 15.09 19.82
C ASP A 228 14.06 16.14 20.94
N LEU A 229 13.01 16.10 21.78
CA LEU A 229 12.88 16.96 22.96
C LEU A 229 13.99 16.68 23.98
N LEU A 230 14.26 15.40 24.27
CA LEU A 230 15.34 15.01 25.19
C LEU A 230 16.72 15.43 24.65
N SER A 231 16.95 15.31 23.33
CA SER A 231 18.19 15.79 22.69
C SER A 231 18.32 17.31 22.73
N LEU A 232 17.21 18.04 22.67
CA LEU A 232 17.22 19.50 22.81
C LEU A 232 17.57 19.92 24.25
N GLU A 233 16.99 19.26 25.25
CA GLU A 233 17.28 19.51 26.67
C GLU A 233 18.74 19.20 27.04
N SER A 234 19.33 18.17 26.42
CA SER A 234 20.74 17.80 26.62
C SER A 234 21.74 18.64 25.81
N GLY A 235 21.25 19.56 24.96
CA GLY A 235 22.09 20.38 24.08
C GLY A 235 22.67 19.63 22.87
N GLU A 236 22.23 18.41 22.60
CA GLU A 236 22.66 17.56 21.48
C GLU A 236 21.89 17.91 20.19
N ILE A 237 22.06 19.15 19.71
CA ILE A 237 21.30 19.68 18.55
C ILE A 237 21.50 18.83 17.28
N GLU A 238 22.66 18.21 17.11
CA GLU A 238 22.98 17.35 15.96
C GLU A 238 22.12 16.08 15.88
N LYS A 239 21.53 15.65 17.00
CA LYS A 239 20.67 14.45 17.06
C LYS A 239 19.19 14.76 16.81
N ILE A 240 18.83 16.04 16.77
CA ILE A 240 17.45 16.47 16.51
C ILE A 240 17.09 16.10 15.08
N SER A 241 16.04 15.31 14.94
CA SER A 241 15.57 14.86 13.65
C SER A 241 14.74 15.91 12.93
N SER A 242 14.43 15.63 11.66
CA SER A 242 13.50 16.45 10.88
C SER A 242 12.02 16.11 11.15
N VAL A 243 11.71 15.26 12.14
CA VAL A 243 10.33 14.85 12.43
C VAL A 243 9.47 16.05 12.78
N SER A 244 9.98 17.05 13.52
CA SER A 244 9.23 18.26 13.87
C SER A 244 8.75 19.06 12.67
N LYS A 245 9.47 19.01 11.54
CA LYS A 245 9.07 19.67 10.28
C LYS A 245 8.00 18.89 9.51
N LEU A 246 7.95 17.59 9.72
CA LEU A 246 7.12 16.64 8.96
C LEU A 246 5.96 16.09 9.80
N CYS A 247 5.97 16.36 11.10
CA CYS A 247 4.86 16.07 11.99
C CYS A 247 3.63 16.79 11.44
N PRO A 248 2.52 16.06 11.24
CA PRO A 248 1.29 16.70 10.82
C PRO A 248 0.95 17.77 11.85
N SER A 249 0.83 19.02 11.41
CA SER A 249 0.29 20.07 12.28
C SER A 249 -1.20 19.82 12.46
N ILE A 250 -1.75 20.30 13.58
CA ILE A 250 -3.20 20.34 13.75
C ILE A 250 -3.83 21.04 12.54
N ASP A 251 -4.83 20.40 11.94
CA ASP A 251 -5.51 20.83 10.73
C ASP A 251 -4.61 20.95 9.47
N SER A 252 -3.47 20.25 9.40
CA SER A 252 -2.72 20.04 8.14
C SER A 252 -3.53 19.20 7.13
N SER A 253 -3.11 19.16 5.85
CA SER A 253 -3.83 18.35 4.83
C SER A 253 -3.91 16.87 5.20
N TYR A 254 -2.84 16.33 5.82
CA TYR A 254 -2.82 14.96 6.31
C TYR A 254 -3.71 14.82 7.56
N ASP A 255 -3.57 15.69 8.56
CA ASP A 255 -4.39 15.63 9.79
C ASP A 255 -5.89 15.81 9.53
N ARG A 256 -6.29 16.67 8.59
CA ARG A 256 -7.70 16.86 8.24
C ARG A 256 -8.36 15.60 7.67
N GLU A 257 -7.57 14.71 7.09
CA GLU A 257 -8.07 13.53 6.40
C GLU A 257 -7.86 12.25 7.21
N THR A 258 -6.74 12.14 7.95
CA THR A 258 -6.42 10.96 8.77
C THR A 258 -6.65 11.16 10.27
N LEU A 259 -6.82 12.40 10.74
CA LEU A 259 -7.02 12.77 12.16
C LEU A 259 -5.93 12.31 13.12
N ILE A 260 -4.73 12.07 12.61
CA ILE A 260 -3.60 11.47 13.33
C ILE A 260 -3.09 12.30 14.52
N VAL A 261 -3.37 13.61 14.55
CA VAL A 261 -2.96 14.50 15.66
C VAL A 261 -4.01 14.54 16.77
N LYS A 262 -5.25 14.10 16.50
CA LYS A 262 -6.40 14.27 17.40
C LYS A 262 -6.80 13.01 18.18
N THR A 263 -6.28 11.85 17.79
CA THR A 263 -6.41 10.57 18.49
C THR A 263 -5.34 10.40 19.54
#